data_AF-A0A317Q5D6-F1
#
_entry.id   AF-A0A317Q5D6-F1
#
_cell.length_a   1.000
_cell.length_b   1.000
_cell.length_c   1.000
_cell.angle_alpha   90.00
_cell.angle_beta   90.00
_cell.angle_gamma   90.00
#
_symmetry.space_group_name_H-M   'P 1'
#
loop_
_entity.id
_entity.type
_entity.pdbx_description
1 polymer ?
#
loop_
_entity_poly.entity_id
_entity_poly.type
_entity_poly.pdbx_seq_one_letter_code
_entity_poly.pdbx_strand_id
1 'polypeptide(L)'
;MKFRLSEFNTTRYSRGADAARVDITEDDGDQHWLWMSPRDIEKNVMLFGPHLGFLQAAARYSMKPQRLVKQWREKGDKRFLQPVKPARSEHGYWRHPDWPDEESDRVMTDWLNIIGYEIACGWMDGDKDAESILERCYGNGDIDILEWQPKQPEGEGWFIVSIHDHEDGPVCIWLRDKGSAA
;
A
#
# COMPACT_ATOMS: atom_id res chain seq x y z
N MET A 1 8.27 0.62 8.14
CA MET A 1 7.50 1.65 8.86
C MET A 1 6.25 1.98 8.04
N LYS A 2 5.13 2.34 8.67
CA LYS A 2 3.90 2.78 8.00
C LYS A 2 3.49 4.15 8.51
N PHE A 3 2.87 4.95 7.62
CA PHE A 3 2.46 6.32 7.90
C PHE A 3 1.02 6.54 7.47
N ARG A 4 0.14 6.84 8.42
CA ARG A 4 -1.30 7.08 8.21
C ARG A 4 -1.68 8.48 8.68
N LEU A 5 -2.38 9.24 7.85
CA LEU A 5 -2.97 10.51 8.30
C LEU A 5 -4.17 10.20 9.18
N SER A 6 -4.12 10.58 10.46
CA SER A 6 -5.23 10.35 11.40
C SER A 6 -6.08 11.60 11.66
N GLU A 7 -5.50 12.80 11.54
CA GLU A 7 -6.25 14.04 11.72
C GLU A 7 -5.64 15.17 10.88
N PHE A 8 -6.49 16.05 10.33
CA PHE A 8 -6.05 17.38 9.90
C PHE A 8 -6.81 18.47 10.65
N ASN A 9 -6.12 19.20 11.52
CA ASN A 9 -6.72 20.18 12.42
C ASN A 9 -6.71 21.59 11.80
N THR A 10 -7.86 22.03 11.31
CA THR A 10 -8.01 23.34 10.66
C THR A 10 -7.78 24.53 11.58
N THR A 11 -8.03 24.38 12.89
CA THR A 11 -7.81 25.44 13.88
C THR A 11 -6.32 25.64 14.17
N ARG A 12 -5.55 24.54 14.24
CA ARG A 12 -4.09 24.61 14.35
C ARG A 12 -3.51 25.26 13.10
N TYR A 13 -3.99 24.83 11.93
CA TYR A 13 -3.56 25.37 10.65
C TYR A 13 -3.80 26.88 10.53
N SER A 14 -4.99 27.37 10.89
CA SER A 14 -5.30 28.81 10.83
C SER A 14 -4.48 29.65 11.79
N ARG A 15 -3.90 29.03 12.82
CA ARG A 15 -2.98 29.65 13.78
C ARG A 15 -1.51 29.48 13.41
N GLY A 16 -1.21 28.91 12.24
CA GLY A 16 0.16 28.69 11.77
C GLY A 16 0.90 27.55 12.48
N ALA A 17 0.18 26.66 13.17
CA ALA A 17 0.76 25.49 13.82
C ALA A 17 0.64 24.23 12.92
N ASP A 18 1.49 23.25 13.20
CA ASP A 18 1.48 21.95 12.53
C ASP A 18 0.13 21.26 12.74
N ALA A 19 -0.51 20.89 11.64
CA ALA A 19 -1.92 20.56 11.57
C ALA A 19 -2.23 19.18 11.01
N ALA A 20 -1.26 18.43 10.49
CA ALA A 20 -1.46 17.04 10.09
C ALA A 20 -0.95 16.12 11.20
N ARG A 21 -1.82 15.34 11.85
CA ARG A 21 -1.42 14.29 12.76
C ARG A 21 -1.21 13.01 11.96
N VAL A 22 0.02 12.51 11.93
CA VAL A 22 0.38 11.28 11.24
C VAL A 22 0.73 10.23 12.27
N ASP A 23 0.00 9.11 12.22
CA ASP A 23 0.29 7.91 13.00
C ASP A 23 1.41 7.14 12.29
N ILE A 24 2.38 6.70 13.07
CA ILE A 24 3.60 6.02 12.64
C ILE A 24 3.59 4.65 13.29
N THR A 25 3.66 3.61 12.47
CA THR A 25 3.89 2.23 12.93
C THR A 25 5.30 1.82 12.54
N GLU A 26 6.13 1.56 13.53
CA GLU A 26 7.51 1.09 13.36
C GLU A 26 7.54 -0.39 12.90
N ASP A 27 8.72 -0.85 12.48
CA ASP A 27 8.90 -2.21 11.96
C ASP A 27 8.72 -3.29 13.04
N ASP A 28 8.95 -2.95 14.31
CA ASP A 28 8.69 -3.80 15.49
C ASP A 28 7.24 -3.77 15.95
N GLY A 29 6.39 -2.96 15.31
CA GLY A 29 4.98 -2.77 15.65
C GLY A 29 4.72 -1.65 16.64
N ASP A 30 5.75 -0.95 17.14
CA ASP A 30 5.55 0.20 18.03
C ASP A 30 4.81 1.32 17.30
N GLN A 31 3.83 1.91 17.99
CA GLN A 31 2.97 2.94 17.41
C GLN A 31 3.10 4.25 18.17
N HIS A 32 3.31 5.32 17.44
CA HIS A 32 3.26 6.69 17.96
C HIS A 32 2.73 7.65 16.90
N TRP A 33 2.60 8.93 17.22
CA TRP A 33 2.11 9.93 16.28
C TRP A 33 2.86 11.25 16.42
N LEU A 34 2.89 12.02 15.34
CA LEU A 34 3.48 13.35 15.30
C LEU A 34 2.54 14.34 14.60
N TRP A 35 2.53 15.59 15.07
CA TRP A 35 2.06 16.70 14.25
C TRP A 35 3.16 17.04 13.24
N MET A 36 2.81 17.10 11.96
CA MET A 36 3.74 17.35 10.87
C MET A 36 3.37 18.63 10.12
N SER A 37 4.35 19.50 9.92
CA SER A 37 4.27 20.67 9.04
C SER A 37 4.31 20.24 7.55
N PRO A 38 3.99 21.13 6.60
CA PRO A 38 4.23 20.87 5.19
C PRO A 38 5.68 20.45 4.90
N ARG A 39 6.66 21.06 5.59
CA ARG A 39 8.08 20.77 5.41
C ARG A 39 8.45 19.38 5.91
N ASP A 40 7.83 18.92 6.99
CA ASP A 40 8.05 17.55 7.50
C ASP A 40 7.48 16.53 6.53
N ILE A 41 6.28 16.79 5.99
CA ILE A 41 5.69 15.94 4.94
C ILE A 41 6.62 15.84 3.72
N GLU A 42 7.15 16.96 3.20
CA GLU A 42 8.08 16.93 2.08
C GLU A 42 9.32 16.09 2.37
N LYS A 43 9.97 16.32 3.52
CA LYS A 43 11.17 15.59 3.92
C LYS A 43 10.90 14.10 4.09
N ASN A 44 9.79 13.75 4.73
CA ASN A 44 9.44 12.36 5.00
C ASN A 44 9.07 11.62 3.72
N VAL A 45 8.38 12.27 2.77
CA VAL A 45 8.18 11.69 1.43
C VAL A 45 9.51 11.40 0.75
N MET A 46 10.49 12.30 0.85
CA MET A 46 11.81 12.08 0.26
C MET A 46 12.59 10.94 0.92
N LEU A 47 12.44 10.76 2.24
CA LEU A 47 13.20 9.80 3.03
C LEU A 47 12.58 8.40 3.08
N PHE A 48 11.27 8.31 3.23
CA PHE A 48 10.54 7.05 3.43
C PHE A 48 9.68 6.67 2.22
N GLY A 49 9.53 7.58 1.26
CA GLY A 49 8.70 7.39 0.08
C GLY A 49 7.29 7.94 0.23
N PRO A 50 6.53 7.98 -0.88
CA PRO A 50 5.22 8.59 -0.96
C PRO A 50 4.11 7.67 -0.38
N HIS A 51 4.23 7.33 0.91
CA HIS A 51 3.17 6.65 1.65
C HIS A 51 1.85 7.42 1.53
N LEU A 52 0.73 6.68 1.49
CA LEU A 52 -0.61 7.25 1.34
C LEU A 52 -0.88 8.37 2.36
N GLY A 53 -0.58 8.15 3.63
CA GLY A 53 -0.81 9.13 4.70
C GLY A 53 -0.07 10.45 4.46
N PHE A 54 1.16 10.42 3.93
CA PHE A 54 1.88 11.64 3.58
C PHE A 54 1.25 12.37 2.41
N LEU A 55 0.81 11.67 1.36
CA LEU A 55 0.19 12.31 0.21
C LEU A 55 -1.19 12.89 0.55
N GLN A 56 -1.96 12.21 1.41
CA GLN A 56 -3.19 12.75 1.98
C GLN A 56 -2.89 14.02 2.79
N ALA A 57 -1.89 13.98 3.69
CA ALA A 57 -1.49 15.14 4.49
C ALA A 57 -1.08 16.33 3.61
N ALA A 58 -0.27 16.08 2.58
CA ALA A 58 0.16 17.06 1.60
C ALA A 58 -1.06 17.72 0.90
N ALA A 59 -2.03 16.93 0.46
CA ALA A 59 -3.24 17.44 -0.16
C ALA A 59 -4.05 18.32 0.81
N ARG A 60 -4.10 17.99 2.10
CA ARG A 60 -4.79 18.83 3.11
C ARG A 60 -4.13 20.19 3.31
N TYR A 61 -2.81 20.27 3.14
CA TYR A 61 -2.06 21.53 3.09
C TYR A 61 -2.11 22.23 1.71
N SER A 62 -2.95 21.77 0.78
CA SER A 62 -3.02 22.31 -0.60
C SER A 62 -1.71 22.18 -1.40
N MET A 63 -0.83 21.28 -0.98
CA MET A 63 0.33 20.88 -1.77
C MET A 63 -0.14 19.97 -2.91
N LYS A 64 0.71 19.78 -3.93
CA LYS A 64 0.41 18.92 -5.08
C LYS A 64 1.11 17.57 -4.92
N PRO A 65 0.42 16.47 -4.56
CA PRO A 65 1.04 15.15 -4.36
C PRO A 65 1.87 14.68 -5.56
N GLN A 66 1.38 14.90 -6.79
CA GLN A 66 2.08 14.54 -8.02
C GLN A 66 3.45 15.24 -8.14
N ARG A 67 3.56 16.48 -7.66
CA ARG A 67 4.83 17.22 -7.65
C ARG A 67 5.80 16.65 -6.62
N LEU A 68 5.30 16.20 -5.47
CA LEU A 68 6.13 15.54 -4.45
C LEU A 68 6.62 14.19 -4.93
N VAL A 69 5.73 13.37 -5.49
CA VAL A 69 6.09 12.08 -6.10
C VAL A 69 7.13 12.26 -7.20
N LYS A 70 6.97 13.26 -8.08
CA LYS A 70 7.97 13.54 -9.13
C LYS A 70 9.35 13.81 -8.52
N GLN A 71 9.44 14.66 -7.50
CA GLN A 71 10.70 14.97 -6.81
C GLN A 71 11.29 13.73 -6.12
N TRP A 72 10.46 12.93 -5.46
CA TRP A 72 10.88 11.68 -4.84
C TRP A 72 11.37 10.66 -5.88
N ARG A 73 10.69 10.52 -7.03
CA ARG A 73 11.15 9.67 -8.13
C ARG A 73 12.49 10.13 -8.69
N GLU A 74 12.79 11.42 -8.69
CA GLU A 74 14.10 11.94 -9.12
C GLU A 74 15.21 11.77 -8.07
N LYS A 75 14.93 12.03 -6.78
CA LYS A 75 15.98 12.23 -5.75
C LYS A 75 15.73 11.55 -4.41
N GLY A 76 14.56 10.97 -4.22
CA GLY A 76 14.17 10.34 -2.97
C GLY A 76 14.68 8.92 -2.84
N ASP A 77 14.56 8.38 -1.63
CA ASP A 77 14.95 7.02 -1.28
C ASP A 77 14.15 5.98 -2.07
N LYS A 78 14.83 4.98 -2.63
CA LYS A 78 14.24 3.97 -3.53
C LYS A 78 13.77 2.72 -2.82
N ARG A 79 13.85 2.64 -1.50
CA ARG A 79 13.44 1.44 -0.73
C ARG A 79 11.93 1.27 -0.62
N PHE A 80 11.18 2.35 -0.80
CA PHE A 80 9.72 2.32 -0.75
C PHE A 80 9.10 1.46 -1.87
N LEU A 81 8.20 0.58 -1.46
CA LEU A 81 7.34 -0.24 -2.32
C LEU A 81 8.12 -1.01 -3.40
N GLN A 82 9.26 -1.57 -2.99
CA GLN A 82 10.08 -2.43 -3.85
C GLN A 82 9.60 -3.88 -3.83
N PRO A 83 9.87 -4.68 -4.87
CA PRO A 83 9.55 -6.11 -4.85
C PRO A 83 10.21 -6.82 -3.66
N VAL A 84 9.39 -7.50 -2.85
CA VAL A 84 9.84 -8.34 -1.73
C VAL A 84 9.20 -9.72 -1.88
N LYS A 85 9.96 -10.78 -1.58
CA LYS A 85 9.41 -12.14 -1.56
C LYS A 85 8.33 -12.25 -0.49
N PRO A 86 7.09 -12.68 -0.81
CA PRO A 86 6.04 -12.84 0.19
C PRO A 86 6.44 -13.78 1.33
N ALA A 87 6.44 -13.26 2.55
CA ALA A 87 6.65 -14.03 3.77
C ALA A 87 5.28 -14.43 4.34
N ARG A 88 4.63 -15.40 3.68
CA ARG A 88 3.26 -15.81 4.00
C ARG A 88 3.11 -16.30 5.44
N SER A 89 1.94 -16.01 6.03
CA SER A 89 1.51 -16.55 7.31
C SER A 89 1.27 -18.05 7.24
N GLU A 90 0.97 -18.67 8.38
CA GLU A 90 0.62 -20.09 8.46
C GLU A 90 -0.60 -20.48 7.59
N HIS A 91 -1.45 -19.51 7.26
CA HIS A 91 -2.62 -19.72 6.40
C HIS A 91 -2.41 -19.24 4.96
N GLY A 92 -1.19 -18.81 4.58
CA GLY A 92 -0.89 -18.40 3.21
C GLY A 92 -1.13 -16.93 2.86
N TYR A 93 -1.64 -16.13 3.80
CA TYR A 93 -1.86 -14.70 3.61
C TYR A 93 -0.58 -13.89 3.81
N TRP A 94 -0.52 -12.72 3.18
CA TRP A 94 0.63 -11.83 3.31
C TRP A 94 0.28 -10.41 2.91
N ARG A 95 1.00 -9.43 3.46
CA ARG A 95 0.87 -8.03 3.06
C ARG A 95 2.25 -7.39 3.00
N HIS A 96 2.50 -6.63 1.95
CA HIS A 96 3.74 -5.89 1.79
C HIS A 96 3.88 -4.84 2.91
N PRO A 97 5.08 -4.62 3.48
CA PRO A 97 5.29 -3.69 4.59
C PRO A 97 4.82 -2.25 4.31
N ASP A 98 5.04 -1.77 3.08
CA ASP A 98 4.60 -0.44 2.63
C ASP A 98 3.14 -0.37 2.15
N TRP A 99 2.43 -1.51 2.12
CA TRP A 99 1.02 -1.52 1.71
C TRP A 99 0.16 -0.90 2.83
N PRO A 100 -0.71 0.06 2.50
CA PRO A 100 -1.70 0.60 3.44
C PRO A 100 -2.55 -0.52 4.06
N ASP A 101 -3.02 -0.30 5.29
CA ASP A 101 -3.78 -1.33 6.01
C ASP A 101 -5.16 -1.54 5.40
N GLU A 102 -6.07 -0.58 5.56
CA GLU A 102 -7.44 -0.67 5.06
C GLU A 102 -7.88 0.68 4.52
N GLU A 103 -8.17 0.71 3.23
CA GLU A 103 -8.61 1.89 2.50
C GLU A 103 -9.56 1.45 1.40
N SER A 104 -10.47 2.32 0.97
CA SER A 104 -11.36 2.00 -0.15
C SER A 104 -10.57 1.78 -1.45
N ASP A 105 -11.09 0.93 -2.34
CA ASP A 105 -10.51 0.67 -3.67
C ASP A 105 -10.22 1.95 -4.45
N ARG A 106 -11.09 2.96 -4.32
CA ARG A 106 -10.91 4.26 -4.95
C ARG A 106 -9.68 4.99 -4.42
N VAL A 107 -9.52 5.04 -3.10
CA VAL A 107 -8.35 5.70 -2.47
C VAL A 107 -7.06 5.00 -2.89
N MET A 108 -7.07 3.66 -2.88
CA MET A 108 -5.93 2.85 -3.30
C MET A 108 -5.57 3.08 -4.78
N THR A 109 -6.57 3.04 -5.66
CA THR A 109 -6.39 3.26 -7.11
C THR A 109 -5.87 4.67 -7.40
N ASP A 110 -6.44 5.70 -6.77
CA ASP A 110 -6.01 7.08 -6.94
C ASP A 110 -4.57 7.28 -6.46
N TRP A 111 -4.21 6.71 -5.32
CA TRP A 111 -2.84 6.75 -4.80
C TRP A 111 -1.85 6.06 -5.72
N LEU A 112 -2.13 4.83 -6.16
CA LEU A 112 -1.27 4.07 -7.08
C LEU A 112 -1.06 4.81 -8.40
N ASN A 113 -2.10 5.45 -8.93
CA ASN A 113 -1.99 6.29 -10.12
C ASN A 113 -1.07 7.50 -9.89
N ILE A 114 -1.17 8.15 -8.73
CA ILE A 114 -0.29 9.27 -8.37
C ILE A 114 1.15 8.81 -8.21
N ILE A 115 1.39 7.67 -7.55
CA ILE A 115 2.75 7.17 -7.32
C ILE A 115 3.35 6.48 -8.55
N GLY A 116 2.55 6.16 -9.57
CA GLY A 116 3.00 5.68 -10.87
C GLY A 116 3.02 4.15 -10.99
N TYR A 117 2.12 3.46 -10.32
CA TYR A 117 1.98 2.01 -10.41
C TYR A 117 0.71 1.62 -11.18
N GLU A 118 0.77 0.45 -11.77
CA GLU A 118 -0.35 -0.31 -12.32
C GLU A 118 -0.75 -1.40 -11.31
N ILE A 119 -2.03 -1.71 -11.21
CA ILE A 119 -2.60 -2.71 -10.31
C ILE A 119 -3.29 -3.80 -11.13
N ALA A 120 -3.17 -5.04 -10.67
CA ALA A 120 -3.94 -6.17 -11.17
C ALA A 120 -4.36 -7.07 -10.01
N CYS A 121 -5.54 -7.69 -10.13
CA CYS A 121 -6.09 -8.61 -9.14
C CYS A 121 -6.16 -10.01 -9.73
N GLY A 122 -5.66 -11.00 -8.98
CA GLY A 122 -5.81 -12.42 -9.27
C GLY A 122 -6.69 -13.06 -8.19
N TRP A 123 -7.92 -13.40 -8.55
CA TRP A 123 -8.87 -14.08 -7.66
C TRP A 123 -8.61 -15.58 -7.66
N MET A 124 -8.65 -16.21 -6.48
CA MET A 124 -8.46 -17.65 -6.39
C MET A 124 -9.55 -18.41 -7.15
N ASP A 125 -10.81 -17.96 -7.09
CA ASP A 125 -11.95 -18.58 -7.78
C ASP A 125 -11.78 -18.63 -9.32
N GLY A 126 -11.00 -17.70 -9.89
CA GLY A 126 -10.65 -17.70 -11.31
C GLY A 126 -9.45 -18.59 -11.67
N ASP A 127 -8.78 -19.18 -10.67
CA ASP A 127 -7.55 -19.93 -10.85
C ASP A 127 -7.80 -21.44 -10.84
N LYS A 128 -7.75 -22.05 -12.04
CA LYS A 128 -7.95 -23.49 -12.23
C LYS A 128 -6.97 -24.37 -11.46
N ASP A 129 -5.81 -23.83 -11.07
CA ASP A 129 -4.81 -24.59 -10.32
C ASP A 129 -5.12 -24.58 -8.80
N ALA A 130 -6.14 -23.83 -8.37
CA ALA A 130 -6.58 -23.71 -6.99
C ALA A 130 -7.89 -24.45 -6.67
N GLU A 131 -8.46 -25.20 -7.62
CA GLU A 131 -9.78 -25.85 -7.49
C GLU A 131 -9.91 -26.72 -6.22
N SER A 132 -8.89 -27.53 -5.91
CA SER A 132 -8.86 -28.35 -4.69
C SER A 132 -8.76 -27.53 -3.40
N ILE A 133 -8.19 -26.33 -3.45
CA ILE A 133 -8.09 -25.42 -2.31
C ILE A 133 -9.43 -24.73 -2.11
N LEU A 134 -10.06 -24.26 -3.20
CA LEU A 134 -11.38 -23.64 -3.19
C LEU A 134 -12.45 -24.58 -2.62
N GLU A 135 -12.44 -25.86 -3.01
CA GLU A 135 -13.37 -26.86 -2.47
C GLU A 135 -13.26 -26.99 -0.94
N ARG A 136 -12.03 -26.97 -0.39
CA ARG A 136 -11.82 -26.99 1.07
C ARG A 136 -12.30 -25.70 1.72
N CYS A 137 -11.98 -24.55 1.12
CA CYS A 137 -12.34 -23.25 1.67
C CYS A 137 -13.86 -23.07 1.73
N TYR A 138 -14.56 -23.27 0.61
CA TYR A 138 -16.02 -23.09 0.55
C TYR A 138 -16.81 -24.26 1.15
N GLY A 139 -16.30 -25.50 1.05
CA GLY A 139 -17.00 -26.69 1.52
C GLY A 139 -16.92 -26.89 3.04
N ASN A 140 -15.78 -26.57 3.64
CA ASN A 140 -15.50 -26.87 5.04
C ASN A 140 -15.15 -25.63 5.88
N GLY A 141 -15.12 -24.43 5.27
CA GLY A 141 -14.68 -23.20 5.94
C GLY A 141 -13.18 -23.18 6.23
N ASP A 142 -12.38 -23.92 5.45
CA ASP A 142 -10.92 -23.87 5.55
C ASP A 142 -10.42 -22.47 5.16
N ILE A 143 -9.41 -21.97 5.86
CA ILE A 143 -8.76 -20.68 5.55
C ILE A 143 -7.32 -20.86 5.08
N ASP A 144 -6.84 -22.10 5.03
CA ASP A 144 -5.49 -22.42 4.59
C ASP A 144 -5.38 -22.39 3.06
N ILE A 145 -4.80 -21.29 2.57
CA ILE A 145 -4.50 -21.05 1.17
C ILE A 145 -3.00 -21.16 0.86
N LEU A 146 -2.20 -21.76 1.76
CA LEU A 146 -0.74 -21.76 1.65
C LEU A 146 -0.24 -22.39 0.34
N GLU A 147 -0.92 -23.43 -0.13
CA GLU A 147 -0.60 -24.14 -1.37
C GLU A 147 -0.89 -23.32 -2.64
N TRP A 148 -1.77 -22.30 -2.56
CA TRP A 148 -2.15 -21.52 -3.73
C TRP A 148 -0.97 -20.70 -4.24
N GLN A 149 -0.65 -20.84 -5.52
CA GLN A 149 0.34 -20.01 -6.22
C GLN A 149 -0.38 -19.09 -7.20
N PRO A 150 -0.75 -17.85 -6.80
CA PRO A 150 -1.45 -16.93 -7.67
C PRO A 150 -0.69 -16.74 -8.98
N LYS A 151 -1.41 -16.88 -10.09
CA LYS A 151 -0.84 -16.65 -11.42
C LYS A 151 -0.48 -15.18 -11.59
N GLN A 152 0.76 -14.93 -12.02
CA GLN A 152 1.18 -13.59 -12.39
C GLN A 152 0.36 -13.10 -13.59
N PRO A 153 -0.09 -11.83 -13.60
CA PRO A 153 -0.71 -11.21 -14.76
C PRO A 153 0.23 -11.17 -15.98
N GLU A 154 -0.35 -10.99 -17.17
CA GLU A 154 0.44 -10.86 -18.41
C GLU A 154 1.40 -9.67 -18.36
N GLY A 155 2.63 -9.90 -18.87
CA GLY A 155 3.71 -8.94 -18.89
C GLY A 155 4.73 -9.13 -17.76
N GLU A 156 5.82 -8.37 -17.83
CA GLU A 156 6.95 -8.43 -16.89
C GLU A 156 6.83 -7.36 -15.79
N GLY A 157 7.62 -7.50 -14.73
CA GLY A 157 7.74 -6.49 -13.66
C GLY A 157 6.63 -6.49 -12.62
N TRP A 158 5.74 -7.47 -12.64
CA TRP A 158 4.72 -7.66 -11.60
C TRP A 158 5.32 -8.21 -10.32
N PHE A 159 4.89 -7.69 -9.17
CA PHE A 159 5.18 -8.23 -7.86
C PHE A 159 3.96 -8.19 -6.96
N ILE A 160 3.89 -9.13 -6.02
CA ILE A 160 2.77 -9.25 -5.08
C ILE A 160 2.89 -8.15 -4.02
N VAL A 161 1.78 -7.53 -3.67
CA VAL A 161 1.69 -6.58 -2.53
C VAL A 161 0.70 -7.01 -1.45
N SER A 162 -0.25 -7.87 -1.78
CA SER A 162 -1.19 -8.39 -0.79
C SER A 162 -1.75 -9.73 -1.26
N ILE A 163 -1.87 -10.68 -0.34
CA ILE A 163 -2.68 -11.89 -0.45
C ILE A 163 -3.56 -11.85 0.78
N HIS A 164 -4.85 -11.66 0.59
CA HIS A 164 -5.81 -11.47 1.69
C HIS A 164 -7.14 -12.10 1.32
N ASP A 165 -7.94 -12.34 2.36
CA ASP A 165 -9.32 -12.72 2.18
C ASP A 165 -10.16 -11.48 1.83
N HIS A 166 -11.13 -11.67 0.94
CA HIS A 166 -12.13 -10.68 0.54
C HIS A 166 -13.52 -11.33 0.64
N GLU A 167 -14.59 -10.54 0.60
CA GLU A 167 -15.97 -11.04 0.71
C GLU A 167 -16.31 -12.12 -0.37
N ASP A 168 -15.68 -12.00 -1.53
CA ASP A 168 -15.80 -12.93 -2.66
C ASP A 168 -14.75 -14.07 -2.64
N GLY A 169 -13.97 -14.16 -1.57
CA GLY A 169 -12.90 -15.14 -1.37
C GLY A 169 -11.49 -14.58 -1.53
N PRO A 170 -10.46 -15.44 -1.45
CA PRO A 170 -9.07 -15.02 -1.46
C PRO A 170 -8.64 -14.33 -2.75
N VAL A 171 -7.90 -13.23 -2.61
CA VAL A 171 -7.39 -12.42 -3.72
C VAL A 171 -5.91 -12.09 -3.54
N CYS A 172 -5.18 -12.12 -4.65
CA CYS A 172 -3.81 -11.65 -4.77
C CYS A 172 -3.76 -10.34 -5.53
N ILE A 173 -3.15 -9.32 -4.93
CA ILE A 173 -2.95 -7.99 -5.54
C ILE A 173 -1.51 -7.90 -6.03
N TRP A 174 -1.39 -7.53 -7.31
CA TRP A 174 -0.15 -7.35 -8.02
C TRP A 174 0.05 -5.88 -8.37
N LEU A 175 1.29 -5.40 -8.26
CA LEU A 175 1.69 -4.11 -8.78
C LEU A 175 2.79 -4.23 -9.82
N ARG A 176 2.82 -3.27 -10.74
CA ARG A 176 3.92 -3.05 -11.69
C ARG A 176 4.24 -1.56 -11.75
N ASP A 177 5.51 -1.18 -11.64
CA ASP A 177 5.92 0.22 -11.78
C ASP A 177 5.83 0.64 -13.27
N LYS A 178 5.05 1.68 -13.57
CA LYS A 178 4.90 2.23 -14.93
C LYS A 178 6.19 2.89 -15.42
N GLY A 179 7.08 3.29 -14.52
CA GLY A 179 8.39 3.85 -14.84
C GLY A 179 9.49 2.81 -15.06
N SER A 180 9.23 1.53 -14.81
CA SER A 180 10.17 0.42 -15.04
C SER A 180 9.98 -0.29 -16.39
N ALA A 181 8.96 0.11 -17.16
CA ALA A 181 8.83 -0.29 -18.56
C ALA A 181 9.94 0.40 -19.37
N ALA A 182 11.09 -0.27 -19.47
CA ALA A 182 12.14 0.01 -20.44
C ALA A 182 11.74 -0.53 -21.82
#